data_AF-A0A5N5M2L8-F1
#
_entry.id   AF-A0A5N5M2L8-F1
#
_cell.length_a   1.000
_cell.length_b   1.000
_cell.length_c   1.000
_cell.angle_alpha   90.00
_cell.angle_beta   90.00
_cell.angle_gamma   90.00
#
_symmetry.space_group_name_H-M   'P 1'
#
loop_
_entity.id
_entity.type
_entity.pdbx_description
1 polymer ?
#
loop_
_entity_poly.entity_id
_entity_poly.type
_entity_poly.pdbx_seq_one_letter_code
_entity_poly.pdbx_strand_id
1 'polypeptide(L)'
;MAPVRPNGGARHNADFIKRFTEREARRQDARRKVPLTAVQRAARREKLRQIRFLTPADADCTQVNIAGMLRKWKRYCDSAQLGPWLQAIRKADRATAIDFLDHLCETYKITSWGTSWEYFRQYKQLYARKPGRYMDLNDSKEVQKFHDTVLIPKYKLRAPNMIDK
;
A
#
# COMPACT_ATOMS: atom_id res chain seq x y z
N MET A 1 -58.39 30.54 43.20
CA MET A 1 -57.74 30.88 41.92
C MET A 1 -56.24 30.72 42.09
N ALA A 2 -55.58 29.86 41.31
CA ALA A 2 -54.12 29.72 41.33
C ALA A 2 -53.48 30.75 40.39
N PRO A 3 -52.35 31.40 40.75
CA PRO A 3 -51.71 32.38 39.89
C PRO A 3 -50.98 31.70 38.73
N VAL A 4 -51.29 32.13 37.51
CA VAL A 4 -50.59 31.74 36.28
C VAL A 4 -49.17 32.29 36.33
N ARG A 5 -48.17 31.40 36.30
CA ARG A 5 -46.75 31.81 36.23
C ARG A 5 -46.46 32.39 34.83
N PRO A 6 -45.77 33.54 34.71
CA PRO A 6 -45.46 34.11 33.40
C PRO A 6 -44.46 33.21 32.66
N ASN A 7 -44.72 33.00 31.37
CA ASN A 7 -43.95 32.19 30.45
C ASN A 7 -42.60 32.86 30.05
N GLY A 8 -41.81 33.29 31.04
CA GLY A 8 -40.56 34.02 30.85
C GLY A 8 -39.34 33.14 30.53
N GLY A 9 -39.35 31.87 30.98
CA GLY A 9 -38.21 30.96 30.82
C GLY A 9 -37.90 30.57 29.37
N ALA A 10 -38.92 30.48 28.52
CA ALA A 10 -38.76 30.07 27.12
C ALA A 10 -38.03 31.11 26.27
N ARG A 11 -38.31 32.41 26.49
CA ARG A 11 -37.65 33.52 25.77
C ARG A 11 -36.19 33.69 26.16
N HIS A 12 -35.88 33.63 27.46
CA HIS A 12 -34.51 33.76 27.94
C HIS A 12 -33.61 32.59 27.50
N ASN A 13 -34.14 31.37 27.41
CA ASN A 13 -33.41 30.22 26.90
C ASN A 13 -33.12 30.37 25.38
N ALA A 14 -34.11 30.79 24.59
CA ALA A 14 -33.92 31.04 23.15
C ALA A 14 -32.83 32.09 22.87
N ASP A 15 -32.79 33.18 23.64
CA ASP A 15 -31.77 34.22 23.52
C ASP A 15 -30.37 33.71 23.90
N PHE A 16 -30.27 32.86 24.92
CA PHE A 16 -29.01 32.22 25.31
C PHE A 16 -28.48 31.30 24.21
N ILE A 17 -29.32 30.40 23.68
CA ILE A 17 -28.94 29.49 22.60
C ILE A 17 -28.48 30.28 21.37
N LYS A 18 -29.21 31.33 20.98
CA LYS A 18 -28.82 32.17 19.84
C LYS A 18 -27.43 32.81 20.04
N ARG A 19 -27.18 33.41 21.20
CA ARG A 19 -25.87 34.02 21.52
C ARG A 19 -24.74 33.00 21.59
N PHE A 20 -25.03 31.80 22.07
CA PHE A 20 -24.06 30.70 22.12
C PHE A 20 -23.70 30.22 20.72
N THR A 21 -24.69 29.97 19.86
CA THR A 21 -24.49 29.55 18.47
C THR A 21 -23.73 30.60 17.66
N GLU A 22 -24.06 31.89 17.81
CA GLU A 22 -23.34 32.98 17.14
C GLU A 22 -21.87 33.05 17.59
N ARG A 23 -21.60 32.81 18.88
CA ARG A 23 -20.24 32.80 19.42
C ARG A 23 -19.42 31.61 18.93
N GLU A 24 -20.01 30.43 18.86
CA GLU A 24 -19.35 29.24 18.31
C GLU A 24 -19.12 29.36 16.80
N ALA A 25 -20.07 29.91 16.03
CA ALA A 25 -19.87 30.20 14.61
C ALA A 25 -18.68 31.13 14.36
N ARG A 26 -18.59 32.24 15.12
CA ARG A 26 -17.44 33.17 15.05
C ARG A 26 -16.12 32.50 15.41
N ARG A 27 -16.11 31.60 16.40
CA ARG A 27 -14.91 30.84 16.79
C ARG A 27 -14.49 29.85 15.70
N GLN A 28 -15.45 29.18 15.06
CA GLN A 28 -15.18 28.27 13.95
C GLN A 28 -14.64 29.01 12.73
N ASP A 29 -15.22 30.16 12.38
CA ASP A 29 -14.74 31.00 11.29
C ASP A 29 -13.34 31.56 11.58
N ALA A 30 -13.07 32.01 12.81
CA ALA A 30 -11.73 32.46 13.22
C ALA A 30 -10.67 31.35 13.17
N ARG A 31 -11.07 30.09 13.37
CA ARG A 31 -10.19 28.91 13.24
C ARG A 31 -10.05 28.43 11.80
N ARG A 32 -10.93 28.86 10.90
CA ARG A 32 -10.94 28.40 9.50
C ARG A 32 -9.79 29.05 8.75
N LYS A 33 -8.78 28.24 8.44
CA LYS A 33 -7.64 28.70 7.62
C LYS A 33 -8.15 29.05 6.22
N VAL A 34 -7.69 30.18 5.69
CA VAL A 34 -7.99 30.60 4.32
C VAL A 34 -7.51 29.52 3.35
N PRO A 35 -8.38 29.00 2.47
CA PRO A 35 -7.99 28.03 1.46
C PRO A 35 -6.92 28.61 0.52
N LEU A 36 -5.90 27.82 0.22
CA LEU A 36 -4.88 28.22 -0.77
C LEU A 36 -5.53 28.48 -2.13
N THR A 37 -5.15 29.58 -2.76
CA THR A 37 -5.56 29.93 -4.13
C THR A 37 -4.99 28.95 -5.16
N ALA A 38 -5.52 28.96 -6.39
CA ALA A 38 -5.03 28.09 -7.47
C ALA A 38 -3.53 28.29 -7.74
N VAL A 39 -3.04 29.53 -7.72
CA VAL A 39 -1.63 29.89 -7.92
C VAL A 39 -0.76 29.40 -6.76
N GLN A 40 -1.20 29.61 -5.52
CA GLN A 40 -0.50 29.11 -4.32
C GLN A 40 -0.43 27.58 -4.32
N ARG A 41 -1.49 26.91 -4.77
CA ARG A 41 -1.50 25.45 -4.94
C ARG A 41 -0.55 24.99 -6.03
N ALA A 42 -0.46 25.70 -7.16
CA ALA A 42 0.50 25.39 -8.23
C ALA A 42 1.94 25.50 -7.75
N ALA A 43 2.30 26.60 -7.09
CA ALA A 43 3.63 26.79 -6.50
C ALA A 43 3.95 25.73 -5.43
N ARG A 44 2.95 25.35 -4.61
CA ARG A 44 3.11 24.28 -3.62
C ARG A 44 3.37 22.92 -4.27
N ARG A 45 2.68 22.58 -5.37
CA ARG A 45 2.96 21.33 -6.11
C ARG A 45 4.40 21.28 -6.61
N GLU A 46 4.92 22.40 -7.11
CA GLU A 46 6.30 22.45 -7.60
C GLU A 46 7.32 22.25 -6.47
N LYS A 47 7.10 22.90 -5.32
CA LYS A 47 7.92 22.65 -4.12
C LYS A 47 7.85 21.19 -3.66
N LEU A 48 6.67 20.59 -3.67
CA LEU A 48 6.48 19.19 -3.25
C LEU A 48 7.15 18.19 -4.21
N ARG A 49 7.21 18.48 -5.52
CA ARG A 49 7.95 17.65 -6.49
C ARG A 49 9.45 17.59 -6.21
N GLN A 50 10.00 18.66 -5.64
CA GLN A 50 11.41 18.77 -5.30
C GLN A 50 11.77 18.04 -3.99
N ILE A 51 10.77 17.71 -3.16
CA ILE A 51 10.99 16.93 -1.94
C ILE A 51 11.28 15.48 -2.36
N ARG A 52 12.53 15.05 -2.17
CA ARG A 52 12.86 13.63 -2.16
C ARG A 52 12.33 13.03 -0.86
N PHE A 53 11.23 12.28 -0.95
CA PHE A 53 10.81 11.44 0.16
C PHE A 53 11.98 10.51 0.48
N LEU A 54 12.52 10.62 1.70
CA LEU A 54 13.49 9.65 2.19
C LEU A 54 12.84 8.28 2.11
N THR A 55 13.52 7.34 1.46
CA THR A 55 13.13 5.94 1.55
C THR A 55 13.08 5.59 3.04
N PRO A 56 11.92 5.21 3.59
CA PRO A 56 11.87 4.76 4.97
C PRO A 56 12.90 3.64 5.15
N ALA A 57 13.63 3.63 6.28
CA ALA A 57 14.42 2.47 6.64
C ALA A 57 13.47 1.27 6.69
N ASP A 58 13.74 0.23 5.89
CA ASP A 58 12.85 -0.92 5.88
C ASP A 58 12.88 -1.58 7.27
N ALA A 59 11.73 -2.03 7.75
CA ALA A 59 11.66 -2.84 8.97
C ALA A 59 12.54 -4.10 8.83
N ASP A 60 13.06 -4.61 9.95
CA ASP A 60 13.97 -5.77 9.96
C ASP A 60 13.39 -6.98 9.23
N CYS A 61 12.08 -7.23 9.39
CA CYS A 61 11.37 -8.30 8.70
C CYS A 61 11.42 -8.14 7.17
N THR A 62 11.33 -6.91 6.66
CA THR A 62 11.44 -6.60 5.23
C THR A 62 12.87 -6.82 4.73
N GLN A 63 13.89 -6.47 5.51
CA GLN A 63 15.29 -6.77 5.14
C GLN A 63 15.54 -8.27 5.06
N VAL A 64 15.03 -9.05 6.03
CA VAL A 64 15.15 -10.51 6.05
C VAL A 64 14.45 -11.12 4.83
N ASN A 65 13.24 -10.67 4.52
CA ASN A 65 12.49 -11.12 3.35
C ASN A 65 13.24 -10.82 2.04
N ILE A 66 13.75 -9.60 1.88
CA ILE A 66 14.53 -9.20 0.71
C ILE A 66 15.81 -10.04 0.59
N ALA A 67 16.55 -10.24 1.67
CA ALA A 67 17.78 -11.04 1.66
C ALA A 67 17.50 -12.51 1.31
N GLY A 68 16.43 -13.07 1.85
CA GLY A 68 15.95 -14.41 1.53
C GLY A 68 15.54 -14.55 0.06
N MET A 69 14.80 -13.58 -0.46
CA MET A 69 14.36 -13.56 -1.85
C MET A 69 15.53 -13.34 -2.81
N LEU A 70 16.49 -12.48 -2.47
CA LEU A 70 17.70 -12.25 -3.25
C LEU A 70 18.51 -13.54 -3.46
N ARG A 71 18.61 -14.40 -2.44
CA ARG A 71 19.28 -15.71 -2.58
C ARG A 71 18.57 -16.61 -3.58
N LYS A 72 17.23 -16.64 -3.55
CA LYS A 72 16.42 -17.43 -4.49
C LYS A 72 16.55 -16.88 -5.91
N TRP A 73 16.48 -15.57 -6.06
CA TRP A 73 16.65 -14.88 -7.33
C TRP A 73 18.01 -15.14 -7.98
N LYS A 74 19.10 -15.12 -7.19
CA LYS A 74 20.44 -15.47 -7.68
C LYS A 74 20.48 -16.89 -8.25
N ARG A 75 19.98 -17.88 -7.50
CA ARG A 75 19.91 -19.28 -7.97
C ARG A 75 19.12 -19.42 -9.26
N TYR A 76 17.99 -18.72 -9.36
CA TYR A 76 17.20 -18.68 -10.59
C TYR A 76 18.01 -18.09 -11.76
N CYS A 77 18.67 -16.94 -11.57
CA CYS A 77 19.50 -16.31 -12.59
C CYS A 77 20.61 -17.25 -13.09
N ASP A 78 21.22 -18.00 -12.18
CA ASP A 78 22.24 -18.99 -12.50
C ASP A 78 21.64 -20.14 -13.34
N SER A 79 20.48 -20.69 -12.92
CA SER A 79 19.80 -21.79 -13.63
C SER A 79 19.24 -21.38 -15.00
N ALA A 80 18.70 -20.16 -15.11
CA ALA A 80 18.11 -19.61 -16.32
C ALA A 80 19.13 -18.85 -17.19
N GLN A 81 20.42 -18.88 -16.81
CA GLN A 81 21.52 -18.24 -17.52
C GLN A 81 21.28 -16.74 -17.83
N LEU A 82 20.60 -16.02 -16.92
CA LEU A 82 20.25 -14.60 -17.07
C LEU A 82 21.43 -13.65 -16.79
N GLY A 83 22.59 -14.21 -16.44
CA GLY A 83 23.79 -13.47 -16.07
C GLY A 83 23.69 -12.84 -14.68
N PRO A 84 24.45 -11.77 -14.40
CA PRO A 84 24.52 -11.17 -13.07
C PRO A 84 23.14 -10.74 -12.56
N TRP A 85 22.77 -11.22 -11.37
CA TRP A 85 21.42 -11.06 -10.79
C TRP A 85 20.89 -9.63 -10.82
N LEU A 86 21.76 -8.62 -10.62
CA LEU A 86 21.38 -7.20 -10.61
C LEU A 86 21.02 -6.70 -12.01
N GLN A 87 21.68 -7.20 -13.05
CA GLN A 87 21.35 -6.89 -14.43
C GLN A 87 20.09 -7.64 -14.87
N ALA A 88 19.98 -8.91 -14.51
CA ALA A 88 18.81 -9.73 -14.75
C ALA A 88 17.56 -9.08 -14.16
N ILE A 89 17.60 -8.69 -12.87
CA ILE A 89 16.43 -8.07 -12.25
C ILE A 89 16.11 -6.73 -12.88
N ARG A 90 17.10 -5.93 -13.31
CA ARG A 90 16.90 -4.65 -14.00
C ARG A 90 16.12 -4.79 -15.30
N LYS A 91 16.41 -5.84 -16.08
CA LYS A 91 15.74 -6.17 -17.33
C LYS A 91 14.46 -6.99 -17.15
N ALA A 92 14.24 -7.54 -15.95
CA ALA A 92 13.07 -8.36 -15.67
C ALA A 92 11.76 -7.62 -15.97
N ASP A 93 10.94 -8.30 -16.73
CA ASP A 93 9.59 -7.94 -17.14
C ASP A 93 8.57 -8.90 -16.50
N ARG A 94 7.32 -8.79 -16.93
CA ARG A 94 6.25 -9.68 -16.52
C ARG A 94 6.57 -11.16 -16.80
N ALA A 95 7.10 -11.49 -17.98
CA ALA A 95 7.40 -12.87 -18.34
C ALA A 95 8.46 -13.47 -17.41
N THR A 96 9.53 -12.71 -17.13
CA THR A 96 10.57 -13.07 -16.18
C THR A 96 10.01 -13.30 -14.77
N ALA A 97 9.06 -12.47 -14.33
CA ALA A 97 8.43 -12.61 -13.02
C ALA A 97 7.56 -13.86 -12.92
N ILE A 98 6.84 -14.21 -13.99
CA ILE A 98 6.04 -15.44 -14.08
C ILE A 98 6.95 -16.66 -14.03
N ASP A 99 7.98 -16.70 -14.87
CA ASP A 99 8.91 -17.82 -14.96
C ASP A 99 9.66 -18.03 -13.63
N PHE A 100 10.09 -16.95 -13.00
CA PHE A 100 10.68 -17.03 -11.67
C PHE A 100 9.71 -17.60 -10.63
N LEU A 101 8.43 -17.20 -10.65
CA LEU A 101 7.44 -17.70 -9.70
C LEU A 101 7.13 -19.19 -9.94
N ASP A 102 7.11 -19.65 -11.20
CA ASP A 102 7.01 -21.06 -11.56
C ASP A 102 8.22 -21.85 -11.04
N HIS A 103 9.43 -21.36 -11.28
CA HIS A 103 10.68 -21.94 -10.76
C HIS A 103 10.68 -22.03 -9.23
N LEU A 104 10.11 -21.05 -8.52
CA LEU A 104 9.99 -21.10 -7.07
C LEU A 104 9.05 -22.23 -6.61
N CYS A 105 7.94 -22.44 -7.32
CA CYS A 105 7.01 -23.53 -7.01
C CYS A 105 7.59 -24.90 -7.34
N GLU A 106 8.43 -24.99 -8.38
CA GLU A 106 9.15 -26.21 -8.75
C GLU A 106 10.28 -26.56 -7.77
N THR A 107 11.10 -25.58 -7.40
CA THR A 107 12.35 -25.80 -6.67
C THR A 107 12.13 -25.94 -5.16
N TYR A 108 11.16 -25.22 -4.61
CA TYR A 108 10.89 -25.21 -3.17
C TYR A 108 9.63 -26.02 -2.88
N LYS A 109 9.60 -26.73 -1.75
CA LYS A 109 8.44 -27.53 -1.30
C LYS A 109 7.28 -26.63 -0.84
N ILE A 110 6.68 -25.87 -1.75
CA ILE A 110 5.54 -25.00 -1.51
C ILE A 110 4.27 -25.87 -1.57
N THR A 111 3.43 -25.80 -0.53
CA THR A 111 2.20 -26.58 -0.45
C THR A 111 0.93 -25.74 -0.34
N SER A 112 1.08 -24.41 -0.23
CA SER A 112 0.00 -23.44 -0.06
C SER A 112 0.13 -22.30 -1.07
N TRP A 113 -1.01 -21.89 -1.64
CA TRP A 113 -1.05 -20.75 -2.56
C TRP A 113 -0.72 -19.43 -1.84
N GLY A 114 -0.93 -19.37 -0.52
CA GLY A 114 -0.54 -18.22 0.29
C GLY A 114 0.99 -18.06 0.34
N THR A 115 1.73 -19.16 0.36
CA THR A 115 3.20 -19.12 0.39
C THR A 115 3.81 -18.73 -0.95
N SER A 116 3.31 -19.29 -2.07
CA SER A 116 3.74 -18.86 -3.41
C SER A 116 3.42 -17.39 -3.64
N TRP A 117 2.24 -16.93 -3.24
CA TRP A 117 1.87 -15.53 -3.36
C TRP A 117 2.73 -14.61 -2.49
N GLU A 118 3.07 -15.05 -1.27
CA GLU A 118 4.00 -14.34 -0.41
C GLU A 118 5.38 -14.19 -1.05
N TYR A 119 5.89 -15.23 -1.71
CA TYR A 119 7.13 -15.12 -2.47
C TYR A 119 7.04 -14.10 -3.60
N PHE A 120 5.91 -14.01 -4.31
CA PHE A 120 5.74 -12.94 -5.29
C PHE A 120 5.76 -11.54 -4.65
N ARG A 121 5.14 -11.36 -3.47
CA ARG A 121 5.21 -10.08 -2.73
C ARG A 121 6.64 -9.71 -2.34
N GLN A 122 7.42 -10.67 -1.86
CA GLN A 122 8.83 -10.47 -1.52
C GLN A 122 9.68 -10.19 -2.77
N TYR A 123 9.36 -10.83 -3.89
CA TYR A 123 9.97 -10.52 -5.18
C TYR A 123 9.69 -9.07 -5.60
N LYS A 124 8.46 -8.56 -5.41
CA LYS A 124 8.14 -7.14 -5.67
C LYS A 124 8.93 -6.19 -4.78
N GLN A 125 9.18 -6.55 -3.51
CA GLN A 125 10.05 -5.77 -2.62
C GLN A 125 11.49 -5.73 -3.15
N LEU A 126 12.02 -6.87 -3.60
CA LEU A 126 13.33 -6.93 -4.24
C LEU A 126 13.38 -6.12 -5.55
N TYR A 127 12.33 -6.22 -6.38
CA TYR A 127 12.18 -5.47 -7.64
C TYR A 127 12.19 -3.96 -7.41
N ALA A 128 11.53 -3.50 -6.35
CA ALA A 128 11.43 -2.09 -5.97
C ALA A 128 12.74 -1.48 -5.44
N ARG A 129 13.79 -2.28 -5.19
CA ARG A 129 15.14 -1.76 -4.86
C ARG A 129 15.84 -1.10 -6.06
N LYS A 130 15.28 -1.19 -7.26
CA LYS A 130 15.66 -0.33 -8.39
C LYS A 130 15.29 1.12 -8.07
N PRO A 131 16.20 2.10 -8.27
CA PRO A 131 15.81 3.50 -8.22
C PRO A 131 14.64 3.77 -9.18
N GLY A 132 13.50 4.19 -8.63
CA GLY A 132 12.36 4.69 -9.40
C GLY A 132 11.51 3.65 -10.14
N ARG A 133 11.61 2.34 -9.85
CA ARG A 133 10.78 1.33 -10.52
C ARG A 133 10.04 0.42 -9.54
N TYR A 134 8.73 0.62 -9.44
CA TYR A 134 7.80 -0.41 -9.01
C TYR A 134 7.44 -1.29 -10.20
N MET A 135 7.12 -2.57 -9.96
CA MET A 135 6.49 -3.39 -11.00
C MET A 135 5.17 -2.72 -11.40
N ASP A 136 4.90 -2.68 -12.70
CA ASP A 136 3.66 -2.13 -13.21
C ASP A 136 2.43 -2.84 -12.60
N LEU A 137 1.35 -2.08 -12.43
CA LEU A 137 0.14 -2.60 -11.80
C LEU A 137 -0.57 -3.62 -12.70
N ASN A 138 -0.55 -3.43 -14.02
CA ASN A 138 -1.09 -4.39 -14.97
C ASN A 138 -0.23 -5.66 -14.99
N ASP A 139 1.10 -5.52 -15.05
CA ASP A 139 2.01 -6.67 -14.96
C ASP A 139 1.77 -7.48 -13.68
N SER A 140 1.61 -6.80 -12.54
CA SER A 140 1.31 -7.44 -11.26
C SER A 140 -0.01 -8.23 -11.31
N LYS A 141 -1.05 -7.71 -11.97
CA LYS A 141 -2.34 -8.38 -12.12
C LYS A 141 -2.24 -9.58 -13.06
N GLU A 142 -1.44 -9.49 -14.11
CA GLU A 142 -1.23 -10.62 -15.01
C GLU A 142 -0.45 -11.74 -14.35
N VAL A 143 0.56 -11.42 -13.52
CA VAL A 143 1.23 -12.44 -12.68
C VAL A 143 0.23 -13.07 -11.70
N GLN A 144 -0.66 -12.28 -11.10
CA GLN A 144 -1.71 -12.80 -10.22
C GLN A 144 -2.64 -13.77 -10.95
N LYS A 145 -3.14 -13.38 -12.13
CA LYS A 145 -4.00 -14.24 -12.95
C LYS A 145 -3.28 -15.56 -13.27
N PHE A 146 -2.03 -15.49 -13.74
CA PHE A 146 -1.24 -16.68 -14.04
C PHE A 146 -1.04 -17.56 -12.80
N HIS A 147 -0.73 -16.96 -11.65
CA HIS A 147 -0.62 -17.70 -10.39
C HIS A 147 -1.91 -18.46 -10.07
N ASP A 148 -3.05 -17.76 -10.11
CA ASP A 148 -4.33 -18.31 -9.70
C ASP A 148 -4.85 -19.37 -10.69
N THR A 149 -4.64 -19.18 -12.00
CA THR A 149 -5.18 -20.07 -13.03
C THR A 149 -4.22 -21.17 -13.46
N VAL A 150 -2.90 -21.00 -13.27
CA VAL A 150 -1.88 -21.94 -13.77
C VAL A 150 -1.10 -22.58 -12.62
N LEU A 151 -0.48 -21.77 -11.75
CA LEU A 151 0.41 -22.31 -10.72
C LEU A 151 -0.35 -23.09 -9.65
N ILE A 152 -1.50 -22.59 -9.20
CA ILE A 152 -2.32 -23.28 -8.19
C ILE A 152 -2.72 -24.68 -8.68
N PRO A 153 -3.32 -24.87 -9.87
CA PRO A 153 -3.61 -26.20 -10.39
C PRO A 153 -2.36 -27.04 -10.66
N LYS A 154 -1.32 -26.48 -11.30
CA LYS A 154 -0.11 -27.21 -11.71
C LYS A 154 0.60 -27.85 -10.52
N TYR A 155 0.73 -27.11 -9.41
CA TYR A 155 1.43 -27.57 -8.21
C TYR A 155 0.49 -28.04 -7.08
N LYS A 156 -0.83 -28.11 -7.35
CA LYS A 156 -1.87 -28.52 -6.38
C LYS A 156 -1.78 -27.73 -5.07
N LEU A 157 -1.59 -26.41 -5.19
CA LEU A 157 -1.40 -25.54 -4.04
C LEU A 157 -2.70 -25.42 -3.24
N ARG A 158 -2.63 -25.68 -1.93
CA ARG A 158 -3.80 -25.67 -1.05
C ARG A 158 -4.06 -24.27 -0.50
N ALA A 159 -5.26 -24.07 0.03
CA ALA A 159 -5.50 -22.90 0.86
C ALA A 159 -4.49 -22.83 2.01
N PRO A 160 -3.98 -21.64 2.38
CA PRO A 160 -3.21 -21.50 3.60
C PRO A 160 -4.07 -22.05 4.73
N ASN A 161 -3.51 -22.97 5.51
CA ASN A 161 -4.20 -23.59 6.64
C ASN A 161 -4.84 -22.47 7.47
N MET A 162 -6.15 -22.30 7.34
CA MET A 162 -6.90 -21.48 8.26
C MET A 162 -6.89 -22.30 9.54
N ILE A 163 -6.01 -21.93 10.47
CA ILE A 163 -6.19 -22.35 11.85
C ILE A 163 -7.48 -21.66 12.25
N ASP A 164 -8.59 -22.41 12.23
CA ASP A 164 -9.86 -21.98 12.80
C ASP A 164 -9.54 -21.49 14.22
N LYS A 165 -9.74 -20.18 14.43
CA LYS A 165 -9.62 -19.53 15.74
C LYS A 165 -10.99 -19.38 16.34
#